data_AF-S3IL41-F1
#
_entry.id   AF-S3IL41-F1
#
_cell.length_a   1.000
_cell.length_b   1.000
_cell.length_c   1.000
_cell.angle_alpha   90.00
_cell.angle_beta   90.00
_cell.angle_gamma   90.00
#
_symmetry.space_group_name_H-M   'P 1'
#
loop_
_entity.id
_entity.type
_entity.pdbx_description
1 polymer ?
#
loop_
_entity_poly.entity_id
_entity_poly.type
_entity_poly.pdbx_seq_one_letter_code
_entity_poly.pdbx_strand_id
1 'polypeptide(L)' 'MQRIAQLTASDKLDRETMFRLWQERGAMTEAQLIAAGISKESQARNAASVAERVRHAGMPIAA' A
#
# COMPACT_ATOMS: atom_id res chain seq x y z
N MET A 1 -4.56 10.56 -23.29
CA MET A 1 -4.68 9.13 -22.96
C MET A 1 -4.02 8.90 -21.62
N GLN A 2 -4.78 8.61 -20.56
CA GLN A 2 -4.16 8.17 -19.31
C GLN A 2 -3.63 6.75 -19.55
N ARG A 3 -2.30 6.59 -19.67
CA ARG A 3 -1.69 5.26 -19.64
C ARG A 3 -2.09 4.66 -18.30
N ILE A 4 -2.97 3.68 -18.32
CA ILE A 4 -3.17 2.77 -17.20
C ILE A 4 -1.82 2.05 -17.11
N ALA A 5 -0.88 2.61 -16.35
CA ALA A 5 0.43 2.01 -16.15
C ALA A 5 0.16 0.64 -15.53
N GLN A 6 0.36 -0.43 -16.31
CA GLN A 6 0.19 -1.79 -15.83
C GLN A 6 0.96 -1.94 -14.52
N LEU A 7 0.26 -2.33 -13.45
CA LEU A 7 0.91 -2.70 -12.19
C LEU A 7 1.92 -3.81 -12.50
N THR A 8 3.19 -3.53 -12.27
CA THR A 8 4.27 -4.50 -12.44
C THR A 8 4.18 -5.56 -11.34
N ALA A 9 4.92 -6.66 -11.51
CA ALA A 9 5.05 -7.65 -10.44
C ALA A 9 5.60 -7.02 -9.14
N SER A 10 6.55 -6.10 -9.26
CA SER A 10 7.10 -5.35 -8.13
C SER A 10 6.06 -4.50 -7.42
N ASP A 11 5.17 -3.83 -8.17
CA ASP A 11 4.10 -3.02 -7.56
C ASP A 11 3.15 -3.88 -6.72
N LYS A 12 2.90 -5.13 -7.11
CA LYS A 12 2.06 -6.04 -6.33
C LYS A 12 2.74 -6.44 -5.02
N LEU A 13 4.03 -6.74 -5.05
CA LEU A 13 4.83 -7.07 -3.86
C LEU A 13 4.95 -5.87 -2.91
N ASP A 14 5.17 -4.68 -3.47
CA ASP A 14 5.22 -3.43 -2.71
C ASP A 14 3.88 -3.16 -2.02
N ARG A 15 2.76 -3.38 -2.71
CA ARG A 15 1.43 -3.26 -2.12
C ARG A 15 1.22 -4.20 -0.94
N GLU A 16 1.68 -5.45 -1.05
CA GLU A 16 1.62 -6.41 0.06
C GLU A 16 2.53 -5.97 1.22
N THR A 17 3.71 -5.46 0.90
CA THR A 17 4.65 -4.94 1.88
C THR A 17 4.08 -3.73 2.61
N MET A 18 3.52 -2.75 1.89
CA MET A 18 2.83 -1.58 2.48
C MET A 18 1.72 -2.00 3.45
N PHE A 19 0.89 -2.98 3.05
CA PHE A 19 -0.20 -3.44 3.89
C PHE A 19 0.29 -4.22 5.13
N ARG A 20 1.29 -5.11 4.97
CA ARG A 20 1.91 -5.82 6.09
C ARG A 20 2.54 -4.85 7.08
N LEU A 21 3.33 -3.89 6.59
CA LEU A 21 3.96 -2.87 7.43
C LEU A 21 2.93 -2.06 8.21
N TRP A 22 1.79 -1.74 7.58
CA TRP A 22 0.68 -1.11 8.28
C TRP A 22 0.09 -1.99 9.40
N GLN A 23 -0.08 -3.30 9.18
CA GLN A 23 -0.55 -4.22 10.22
C GLN A 23 0.43 -4.30 11.40
N GLU A 24 1.74 -4.26 11.14
CA GLU A 24 2.78 -4.39 12.16
C GLU A 24 3.04 -3.09 12.93
N ARG A 25 2.98 -1.94 12.26
CA ARG A 25 3.47 -0.65 12.79
C ARG A 25 2.45 0.47 12.75
N GLY A 26 1.29 0.27 12.13
CA GLY A 26 0.28 1.30 11.90
C GLY A 26 0.59 2.22 10.71
N ALA A 27 0.00 3.41 10.69
CA ALA A 27 0.18 4.37 9.60
C ALA A 27 1.66 4.80 9.49
N MET A 28 2.20 4.74 8.27
CA MET A 28 3.60 5.09 7.98
C MET A 28 3.67 6.28 7.01
N THR A 29 4.69 7.09 7.18
CA THR A 29 5.01 8.21 6.29
C THR A 29 5.70 7.74 5.00
N GLU A 30 5.69 8.57 3.96
CA GLU A 30 6.40 8.31 2.70
C GLU A 30 7.88 7.94 2.94
N ALA A 31 8.57 8.67 3.82
CA ALA A 31 9.98 8.44 4.14
C ALA A 31 10.22 7.06 4.78
N GLN A 32 9.31 6.60 5.65
CA GLN A 32 9.43 5.29 6.28
C GLN A 32 9.16 4.15 5.29
N LEU A 33 8.27 4.35 4.31
CA LEU A 33 8.03 3.39 3.24
C LEU A 33 9.21 3.33 2.26
N ILE A 34 9.84 4.47 1.97
CA ILE A 34 11.11 4.51 1.19
C ILE A 34 12.22 3.76 1.93
N ALA A 35 12.35 3.97 3.25
CA ALA A 35 13.33 3.24 4.07
C ALA A 35 13.07 1.72 4.10
N ALA A 36 11.83 1.30 3.86
CA ALA A 36 11.45 -0.10 3.70
C ALA A 36 11.63 -0.64 2.26
N GLY A 37 12.23 0.16 1.36
CA GLY A 37 12.52 -0.22 -0.03
C GLY A 37 11.40 0.07 -1.02
N ILE A 38 10.32 0.75 -0.61
CA ILE A 38 9.16 1.00 -1.46
C ILE A 38 9.30 2.36 -2.13
N SER A 39 9.42 2.36 -3.47
CA SER A 39 9.62 3.59 -4.24
C SER A 39 8.40 4.51 -4.17
N LYS A 40 8.63 5.82 -4.29
CA LYS A 40 7.57 6.83 -4.30
C LYS A 40 6.53 6.60 -5.41
N GLU A 41 6.98 6.15 -6.58
CA GLU A 41 6.10 5.82 -7.70
C GLU A 41 5.23 4.61 -7.44
N SER A 42 5.76 3.60 -6.74
CA SER A 42 4.99 2.42 -6.32
C SER A 42 3.98 2.78 -5.23
N GLN A 43 4.39 3.62 -4.26
CA GLN A 43 3.49 4.15 -3.24
C GLN A 43 2.31 4.88 -3.87
N ALA A 44 2.55 5.79 -4.83
CA ALA A 44 1.48 6.54 -5.50
C ALA A 44 0.49 5.63 -6.25
N ARG A 45 1.00 4.58 -6.92
CA ARG A 45 0.16 3.62 -7.66
C ARG A 45 -0.63 2.69 -6.75
N ASN A 46 -0.09 2.35 -5.57
CA ASN A 46 -0.69 1.40 -4.65
C ASN A 46 -1.48 2.04 -3.50
N ALA A 47 -1.29 3.34 -3.22
CA ALA A 47 -1.87 4.03 -2.07
C ALA A 47 -3.38 3.84 -1.94
N ALA A 48 -4.13 4.03 -3.03
CA ALA A 48 -5.58 3.85 -3.02
C ALA A 48 -6.00 2.40 -2.69
N SER A 49 -5.30 1.42 -3.27
CA SER A 49 -5.58 0.00 -3.02
C SER A 49 -5.22 -0.43 -1.60
N VAL A 50 -4.12 0.08 -1.04
CA VAL A 50 -3.73 -0.18 0.35
C VAL A 50 -4.72 0.49 1.31
N ALA A 51 -5.10 1.74 1.08
CA ALA A 51 -6.06 2.47 1.91
C ALA A 51 -7.42 1.75 1.99
N GLU A 52 -7.89 1.18 0.88
CA GLU A 52 -9.11 0.36 0.85
C GLU A 52 -8.98 -0.88 1.73
N ARG A 53 -7.86 -1.61 1.61
CA ARG A 53 -7.58 -2.80 2.43
C ARG A 53 -7.48 -2.47 3.92
N VAL A 54 -6.83 -1.36 4.25
CA VAL A 54 -6.72 -0.83 5.62
C VAL A 54 -8.11 -0.57 6.20
N ARG A 55 -9.00 0.07 5.43
CA ARG A 55 -10.38 0.33 5.86
C ARG A 55 -11.14 -0.95 6.15
N HIS A 56 -11.07 -1.94 5.26
CA HIS A 56 -11.73 -3.23 5.47
C HIS A 56 -11.16 -4.01 6.66
N ALA A 57 -9.85 -3.95 6.90
CA ALA A 57 -9.23 -4.60 8.05
C ALA A 57 -9.58 -3.95 9.39
N GLY A 58 -9.84 -2.64 9.39
CA GLY A 58 -10.26 -1.88 10.57
C GLY A 58 -11.77 -1.92 10.85
N MET A 59 -12.58 -2.47 9.94
CA MET A 59 -14.01 -2.63 10.21
C MET A 59 -14.19 -3.80 11.19
N PRO A 60 -14.78 -3.59 12.38
CA PRO A 60 -15.22 -4.71 13.20
C PRO A 60 -16.23 -5.50 12.37
N ILE A 61 -16.03 -6.82 12.28
CA ILE A 61 -17.02 -7.71 11.69
C ILE A 61 -18.25 -7.57 12.59
N ALA A 62 -19.30 -6.90 12.10
CA ALA A 62 -20.55 -6.81 12.82
C ALA A 62 -21.08 -8.23 13.01
N ALA A 63 -21.07 -8.68 14.27
CA ALA A 63 -21.62 -9.94 14.72
C ALA A 63 -23.14 -9.88 14.78
#